data_AF-A0A382NMM1-F1
#
_entry.id   AF-A0A382NMM1-F1
#
_cell.length_a   1.000
_cell.length_b   1.000
_cell.length_c   1.000
_cell.angle_alpha   90.00
_cell.angle_beta   90.00
_cell.angle_gamma   90.00
#
_symmetry.space_group_name_H-M   'P 1'
#
loop_
_entity.id
_entity.type
_entity.pdbx_description
1 polymer ?
#
loop_
_entity_poly.entity_id
_entity_poly.type
_entity_poly.pdbx_seq_one_letter_code
_entity_poly.pdbx_strand_id
1 'polypeptide(L)'
;VSKTYIESDSDKAIKEKKHQLLQLVSGLSPERKKKVKLAWMLTLFWFLVGFGPFASIGNTFFSNPNNPALWVPFHMPSLWVWQLVFLGYGIFVMWFLAFHMGLSDPIEEDRIKNAIFSKSN
;
A
#
# COMPACT_ATOMS: atom_id res chain seq x y z
N VAL A 1 -7.89 -13.33 -30.08
CA VAL A 1 -6.61 -14.07 -30.04
C VAL A 1 -6.93 -15.55 -29.95
N SER A 2 -6.38 -16.36 -30.85
CA SER A 2 -6.93 -17.64 -31.34
C SER A 2 -7.03 -18.75 -30.29
N LYS A 3 -8.14 -19.49 -30.32
CA LYS A 3 -8.47 -20.63 -29.44
C LYS A 3 -7.88 -21.98 -29.90
N THR A 4 -6.74 -22.00 -30.61
CA THR A 4 -6.25 -23.23 -31.27
C THR A 4 -4.73 -23.39 -31.30
N TYR A 5 -4.03 -23.05 -30.21
CA TYR A 5 -2.66 -23.52 -29.99
C TYR A 5 -2.71 -24.67 -28.98
N ILE A 6 -2.37 -25.89 -29.42
CA ILE A 6 -2.06 -26.99 -28.51
C ILE A 6 -0.67 -26.70 -27.95
N GLU A 7 -0.62 -26.22 -26.71
CA GLU A 7 0.63 -25.89 -26.02
C GLU A 7 1.45 -27.19 -25.85
N SER A 8 2.66 -27.22 -26.42
CA SER A 8 3.56 -28.36 -26.30
C SER A 8 4.07 -28.48 -24.87
N ASP A 9 4.44 -29.69 -24.41
CA ASP A 9 4.90 -29.87 -23.03
C ASP A 9 6.22 -29.12 -22.75
N SER A 10 7.04 -28.85 -23.77
CA SER A 10 8.22 -27.98 -23.64
C SER A 10 7.86 -26.51 -23.42
N ASP A 11 6.80 -26.01 -24.07
CA ASP A 11 6.34 -24.63 -23.89
C ASP A 11 5.79 -24.42 -22.48
N LYS A 12 5.03 -25.40 -21.97
CA LYS A 12 4.56 -25.43 -20.59
C LYS A 12 5.74 -25.38 -19.61
N ALA A 13 6.76 -26.21 -19.82
CA ALA A 13 7.93 -26.26 -18.95
C ALA A 13 8.73 -24.94 -18.93
N ILE A 14 8.86 -24.25 -20.08
CA ILE A 14 9.52 -22.95 -20.16
C ILE A 14 8.72 -21.88 -19.42
N LYS A 15 7.39 -21.89 -19.58
CA LYS A 15 6.48 -20.96 -18.90
C LYS A 15 6.50 -21.18 -17.39
N GLU A 16 6.48 -22.42 -16.93
CA GLU A 16 6.60 -22.79 -15.52
C GLU A 16 7.92 -22.28 -14.93
N LYS A 17 9.05 -22.50 -15.62
CA LYS A 17 10.36 -21.98 -15.19
C LYS A 17 10.38 -20.45 -15.11
N LYS A 18 9.76 -19.75 -16.07
CA LYS A 18 9.63 -18.29 -16.03
C LYS A 18 8.79 -17.83 -14.85
N HIS A 19 7.64 -18.46 -14.58
CA HIS A 19 6.81 -18.14 -13.43
C HIS A 19 7.52 -18.39 -12.11
N GLN A 20 8.21 -19.53 -11.97
CA GLN A 20 9.00 -19.83 -10.78
C GLN A 20 10.11 -18.80 -10.56
N LEU A 21 10.82 -18.40 -11.62
CA LEU A 21 11.88 -17.41 -11.53
C LEU A 21 11.31 -16.05 -11.10
N LEU A 22 10.25 -15.59 -11.75
CA LEU A 22 9.55 -14.36 -11.38
C LEU A 22 9.03 -14.42 -9.93
N GLN A 23 8.51 -15.56 -9.49
CA GLN A 23 8.01 -15.73 -8.13
C GLN A 23 9.12 -15.77 -7.09
N LEU A 24 10.31 -16.25 -7.44
CA LEU A 24 11.50 -16.22 -6.61
C LEU A 24 12.05 -14.78 -6.45
N VAL A 25 12.13 -14.00 -7.53
CA VAL A 25 12.63 -12.61 -7.45
C VAL A 25 11.60 -11.60 -6.94
N SER A 26 10.31 -11.80 -7.21
CA SER A 26 9.23 -10.87 -6.78
C SER A 26 8.53 -11.29 -5.48
N GLY A 27 8.85 -12.47 -4.95
CA GLY A 27 8.22 -13.02 -3.76
C GLY A 27 8.49 -12.19 -2.51
N LEU A 28 7.52 -11.36 -2.12
CA LEU A 28 7.52 -10.73 -0.81
C LEU A 28 7.60 -11.80 0.29
N SER A 29 8.53 -11.64 1.24
CA SER A 29 8.64 -12.57 2.37
C SER A 29 7.32 -12.62 3.15
N PRO A 30 6.98 -13.76 3.80
CA PRO A 30 5.72 -13.92 4.52
C PRO A 30 5.49 -12.83 5.58
N GLU A 31 6.54 -12.38 6.26
CA GLU A 31 6.50 -11.30 7.24
C GLU A 31 6.15 -9.94 6.61
N ARG A 32 6.67 -9.65 5.41
CA ARG A 32 6.37 -8.42 4.67
C ARG A 32 4.93 -8.40 4.17
N LYS A 33 4.38 -9.55 3.72
CA LYS A 33 2.97 -9.65 3.32
C LYS A 33 1.99 -9.28 4.44
N LYS A 34 2.36 -9.52 5.70
CA LYS A 34 1.52 -9.12 6.86
C LYS A 34 1.43 -7.59 6.98
N LYS A 35 2.51 -6.86 6.69
CA LYS A 35 2.55 -5.39 6.72
C LYS A 35 1.73 -4.76 5.59
N VAL A 36 1.64 -5.41 4.42
CA VAL A 36 0.81 -4.95 3.28
C VAL A 36 -0.66 -4.80 3.67
N LYS A 37 -1.23 -5.77 4.40
CA LYS A 37 -2.62 -5.68 4.86
C LYS A 37 -2.84 -4.48 5.79
N LEU A 38 -1.90 -4.23 6.69
CA LEU A 38 -1.95 -3.09 7.60
C LEU A 38 -1.88 -1.76 6.84
N ALA A 39 -0.97 -1.66 5.86
CA ALA A 39 -0.85 -0.48 5.01
C ALA A 39 -2.12 -0.19 4.21
N TRP A 40 -2.76 -1.23 3.65
CA TRP A 40 -4.05 -1.10 2.97
C TRP A 40 -5.16 -0.62 3.91
N MET A 41 -5.24 -1.18 5.12
CA MET A 41 -6.20 -0.74 6.13
C MET A 41 -6.00 0.74 6.52
N LEU A 42 -4.76 1.15 6.79
CA LEU A 42 -4.43 2.53 7.13
C LEU A 42 -4.76 3.49 5.99
N THR A 43 -4.45 3.11 4.76
CA THR A 43 -4.73 3.91 3.55
C THR A 43 -6.24 4.02 3.32
N LEU A 44 -6.97 2.92 3.41
CA LEU A 44 -8.43 2.93 3.23
C LEU A 44 -9.10 3.79 4.31
N PHE A 45 -8.68 3.64 5.56
CA PHE A 45 -9.16 4.48 6.67
C PHE A 45 -8.87 5.97 6.41
N TRP A 46 -7.64 6.29 5.96
CA TRP A 46 -7.26 7.65 5.61
C TRP A 46 -8.18 8.25 4.55
N PHE A 47 -8.39 7.55 3.44
CA PHE A 47 -9.23 8.04 2.34
C PHE A 47 -10.69 8.17 2.75
N LEU A 48 -11.23 7.21 3.51
CA LEU A 48 -12.64 7.25 3.94
C LEU A 48 -12.92 8.35 4.97
N VAL A 49 -12.00 8.58 5.91
CA VAL A 49 -12.20 9.52 7.02
C VAL A 49 -11.72 10.94 6.68
N GLY A 50 -10.61 11.06 5.94
CA GLY A 50 -10.08 12.34 5.52
C GLY A 50 -10.82 12.95 4.34
N PHE A 51 -11.02 12.17 3.27
CA PHE A 51 -11.58 12.64 1.99
C PHE A 51 -12.92 12.01 1.61
N GLY A 52 -13.42 11.06 2.41
CA GLY A 52 -14.62 10.29 2.11
C GLY A 52 -15.86 10.82 2.81
N PRO A 53 -16.96 10.02 2.86
CA PRO A 53 -18.23 10.46 3.43
C PRO A 53 -18.13 10.85 4.92
N PHE A 54 -17.15 10.30 5.65
CA PHE A 54 -16.91 10.60 7.06
C PHE A 54 -16.20 11.94 7.28
N ALA A 55 -15.68 12.59 6.24
CA ALA A 55 -15.17 13.96 6.33
C ALA A 55 -16.25 14.96 6.76
N SER A 56 -17.53 14.60 6.56
CA SER A 56 -18.67 15.37 7.04
C SER A 56 -18.64 15.60 8.57
N ILE A 57 -18.11 14.65 9.35
CA ILE A 57 -17.91 14.77 10.80
C ILE A 57 -16.94 15.90 11.13
N GLY A 58 -15.95 16.13 10.26
CA GLY A 58 -15.00 17.23 10.36
C GLY A 58 -15.64 18.62 10.27
N ASN A 59 -16.89 18.75 9.82
CA ASN A 59 -17.59 20.03 9.83
C ASN A 59 -17.89 20.55 11.23
N THR A 60 -18.12 19.66 12.19
CA THR A 60 -18.68 20.04 13.51
C THR A 60 -17.78 19.66 14.67
N PHE A 61 -16.78 18.79 14.46
CA PHE A 61 -15.93 18.27 15.53
C PHE A 61 -15.02 19.32 16.20
N PHE A 62 -14.41 20.23 15.44
CA PHE A 62 -13.50 21.25 15.99
C PHE A 62 -14.16 22.61 16.23
N SER A 63 -15.13 22.98 15.40
CA SER A 63 -15.86 24.25 15.52
C SER A 63 -17.20 24.17 14.81
N ASN A 64 -18.17 25.00 15.20
CA ASN A 64 -19.44 25.08 14.49
C ASN A 64 -19.29 26.00 13.25
N PRO A 65 -19.62 25.53 12.03
CA PRO A 65 -19.47 26.34 10.82
C PRO A 65 -20.44 27.52 10.77
N ASN A 66 -21.57 27.43 11.48
CA ASN A 66 -22.58 28.49 11.53
C ASN A 66 -22.28 29.55 12.58
N ASN A 67 -21.23 29.37 13.40
CA ASN A 67 -20.83 30.34 14.42
C ASN A 67 -19.34 30.68 14.30
N PRO A 68 -18.98 31.74 13.55
CA PRO A 68 -17.59 32.15 13.34
C PRO A 68 -16.88 32.56 14.64
N ALA A 69 -17.61 32.94 15.69
CA ALA A 69 -17.01 33.28 16.98
C ALA A 69 -16.35 32.07 17.67
N LEU A 70 -16.71 30.84 17.28
CA LEU A 70 -16.12 29.61 17.80
C LEU A 70 -14.88 29.15 17.01
N TRP A 71 -14.42 29.89 16.00
CA TRP A 71 -13.27 29.51 15.16
C TRP A 71 -11.91 29.84 15.80
N VAL A 72 -11.91 30.30 17.05
CA VAL A 72 -10.68 30.60 17.81
C VAL A 72 -10.04 29.27 18.25
N PRO A 73 -8.72 29.05 18.08
CA PRO A 73 -7.65 30.01 17.76
C PRO A 73 -7.22 30.09 16.29
N PHE A 74 -7.62 29.14 15.44
CA PHE A 74 -7.10 29.03 14.06
C PHE A 74 -7.81 29.95 13.05
N HIS A 75 -8.91 30.60 13.43
CA HIS A 75 -9.76 31.48 12.60
C HIS A 75 -10.24 30.83 11.29
N MET A 76 -10.28 29.49 11.26
CA MET A 76 -10.64 28.72 10.07
C MET A 76 -11.80 27.78 10.39
N PRO A 77 -12.68 27.49 9.40
CA PRO A 77 -13.72 26.48 9.54
C PRO A 77 -13.15 25.14 9.99
N SER A 78 -13.91 24.40 10.80
CA SER A 78 -13.55 23.07 11.33
C SER A 78 -13.08 22.09 10.26
N LEU A 79 -13.66 22.17 9.05
CA LEU A 79 -13.24 21.35 7.92
C LEU A 79 -11.79 21.57 7.51
N TRP A 80 -11.29 22.81 7.55
CA TRP A 80 -9.89 23.08 7.18
C TRP A 80 -8.92 22.45 8.17
N VAL A 81 -9.23 22.55 9.46
CA VAL A 81 -8.45 21.89 10.51
C VAL A 81 -8.47 20.37 10.30
N TRP A 82 -9.64 19.81 10.01
CA TRP A 82 -9.79 18.40 9.66
C TRP A 82 -8.92 18.01 8.46
N GLN A 83 -8.97 18.78 7.36
CA GLN A 83 -8.17 18.54 6.17
C GLN A 83 -6.66 18.58 6.47
N LEU A 84 -6.18 19.54 7.28
CA LEU A 84 -4.77 19.62 7.66
C LEU A 84 -4.32 18.45 8.54
N VAL A 85 -5.16 18.01 9.48
CA VAL A 85 -4.90 16.82 10.31
C VAL A 85 -4.78 15.58 9.43
N PHE A 86 -5.73 15.37 8.52
CA PHE A 86 -5.69 14.21 7.63
C PHE A 86 -4.61 14.33 6.54
N LEU A 87 -4.18 15.53 6.17
CA LEU A 87 -3.01 15.72 5.30
C LEU A 87 -1.72 15.31 6.03
N GLY A 88 -1.54 15.73 7.27
CA GLY A 88 -0.41 15.29 8.11
C GLY A 88 -0.42 13.77 8.34
N TYR A 89 -1.60 13.20 8.61
CA TYR A 89 -1.77 11.75 8.69
C TYR A 89 -1.43 11.05 7.37
N GLY A 90 -1.79 11.64 6.23
CA GLY A 90 -1.43 11.14 4.90
C GLY A 90 0.07 11.08 4.66
N ILE A 91 0.80 12.14 5.05
CA ILE A 91 2.26 12.16 5.00
C ILE A 91 2.85 11.04 5.87
N PHE A 92 2.31 10.85 7.08
CA PHE A 92 2.69 9.74 7.94
C PHE A 92 2.43 8.37 7.30
N VAL A 93 1.26 8.19 6.66
CA VAL A 93 0.94 6.96 5.92
C VAL A 93 1.94 6.75 4.77
N MET A 94 2.27 7.78 3.99
CA MET A 94 3.26 7.68 2.92
C MET A 94 4.65 7.33 3.45
N TRP A 95 5.08 7.94 4.55
CA TRP A 95 6.30 7.59 5.26
C TRP A 95 6.28 6.12 5.71
N PHE A 96 5.19 5.67 6.32
CA PHE A 96 5.03 4.29 6.78
C PHE A 96 5.04 3.30 5.60
N LEU A 97 4.36 3.61 4.49
CA LEU A 97 4.39 2.78 3.29
C LEU A 97 5.80 2.70 2.71
N ALA A 98 6.47 3.83 2.54
CA ALA A 98 7.79 3.88 1.93
C ALA A 98 8.85 3.14 2.75
N PHE A 99 8.98 3.46 4.04
CA PHE A 99 10.05 2.92 4.88
C PHE A 99 9.71 1.56 5.49
N HIS A 100 8.43 1.29 5.81
CA HIS A 100 8.05 0.09 6.54
C HIS A 100 7.56 -1.07 5.66
N MET A 101 7.15 -0.82 4.40
CA MET A 101 6.81 -1.90 3.45
C MET A 101 8.00 -2.43 2.66
N GLY A 102 9.20 -1.85 2.77
CA GLY A 102 10.39 -2.38 2.10
C GLY A 102 10.24 -2.45 0.57
N LEU A 103 9.40 -1.58 -0.02
CA LEU A 103 9.27 -1.44 -1.48
C LEU A 103 10.56 -0.91 -2.12
N SER A 104 11.48 -0.40 -1.31
CA SER A 104 12.85 -0.05 -1.74
C SER A 104 13.91 -1.07 -1.32
N ASP A 105 13.55 -2.18 -0.66
CA ASP A 105 14.57 -3.15 -0.26
C ASP A 105 15.04 -3.94 -1.49
N PRO A 106 16.34 -3.89 -1.81
CA PRO A 106 16.89 -4.65 -2.91
C PRO A 106 16.71 -6.15 -2.68
N ILE A 107 16.60 -6.89 -3.78
CA ILE A 107 16.44 -8.34 -3.75
C ILE A 107 17.72 -8.94 -3.15
N GLU A 108 17.59 -9.55 -1.98
CA GLU A 108 18.61 -10.35 -1.29
C GLU A 108 19.27 -11.38 -2.24
N GLU A 109 20.55 -11.18 -2.56
CA GLU A 109 21.35 -12.00 -3.48
C GLU A 109 21.49 -13.47 -3.03
N ASP A 110 21.48 -13.70 -1.72
CA ASP A 110 21.58 -15.01 -1.07
C ASP A 110 20.36 -15.90 -1.36
N ARG A 111 19.15 -15.32 -1.51
CA ARG A 111 17.97 -16.09 -1.95
C ARG A 111 18.12 -16.62 -3.37
N ILE A 112 18.75 -15.84 -4.26
CA ILE A 112 19.01 -16.25 -5.64
C ILE A 112 20.03 -17.38 -5.67
N LYS A 113 21.14 -17.23 -4.93
CA LYS A 113 22.20 -18.26 -4.85
C LYS A 113 21.67 -19.58 -4.32
N ASN A 114 20.86 -19.56 -3.26
CA ASN A 114 20.26 -20.77 -2.67
C ASN A 114 19.23 -21.45 -3.59
N ALA A 115 18.40 -20.68 -4.30
CA ALA A 115 17.44 -21.23 -5.26
C ALA A 115 18.11 -21.89 -6.48
N ILE A 116 19.24 -21.33 -6.94
CA ILE A 116 20.06 -21.93 -8.00
C ILE A 116 20.75 -23.20 -7.49
N PHE A 117 21.34 -23.17 -6.29
CA PHE A 117 22.04 -24.33 -5.70
C PHE A 117 21.11 -25.51 -5.40
N SER A 118 19.90 -25.26 -4.88
CA SER A 118 18.88 -26.29 -4.63
C SER A 118 18.44 -27.05 -5.89
N LYS A 119 18.68 -26.49 -7.08
CA LYS A 119 18.32 -27.11 -8.37
C LYS A 119 19.49 -27.89 -8.99
N SER A 120 20.71 -27.72 -8.46
CA SER A 120 21.93 -28.38 -8.94
C SER A 120 22.25 -29.70 -8.22
N ASN A 121 21.61 -29.95 -7.07
CA ASN A 121 21.60 -31.24 -6.37
C ASN A 121 20.28 -31.96 -6.64
#